data_AF-A0A9Q3JJU1-F1
#
_entry.id   AF-A0A9Q3JJU1-F1
#
_cell.length_a   1.000
_cell.length_b   1.000
_cell.length_c   1.000
_cell.angle_alpha   90.00
_cell.angle_beta   90.00
_cell.angle_gamma   90.00
#
_symmetry.space_group_name_H-M   'P 1'
#
loop_
_entity.id
_entity.type
_entity.pdbx_description
1 polymer ?
#
loop_
_entity_poly.entity_id
_entity_poly.type
_entity_poly.pdbx_seq_one_letter_code
_entity_poly.pdbx_strand_id
1 'polypeptide(L)'
;MKEGGHVALYIADLGSVVSRMGDWGERSLIHHFRKGLASRILDQLASHPSNIDSLQDLMDVSLELDTRYHERQKEKKPEASKSNSSHNQNSSSSSHKKKNSHSQKRDKPHPSLLNKDFKLKGSEKERRIKEGLCTYCGGKHSLESCLKRPQNKLTQGSGSFPSQGKA
;
A
#
# COMPACT_ATOMS: atom_id res chain seq x y z
N MET A 1 -19.19 -15.11 12.09
CA MET A 1 -19.09 -14.12 11.00
C MET A 1 -18.28 -14.71 9.83
N LYS A 2 -18.51 -14.27 8.58
CA LYS A 2 -17.71 -14.71 7.41
C LYS A 2 -16.36 -13.96 7.32
N GLU A 3 -15.39 -14.51 6.60
CA GLU A 3 -14.04 -13.94 6.39
C GLU A 3 -14.00 -12.58 5.66
N GLY A 4 -15.12 -12.11 5.11
CA GLY A 4 -15.24 -10.75 4.55
C GLY A 4 -16.31 -9.89 5.22
N GLY A 5 -16.93 -10.40 6.30
CA GLY A 5 -17.95 -9.66 7.05
C GLY A 5 -17.34 -8.66 8.02
N HIS A 6 -18.09 -7.60 8.31
CA HIS A 6 -17.69 -6.54 9.21
C HIS A 6 -18.01 -6.86 10.67
N VAL A 7 -17.07 -6.58 11.58
CA VAL A 7 -17.24 -6.83 13.02
C VAL A 7 -18.40 -6.00 13.59
N ALA A 8 -18.61 -4.77 13.09
CA ALA A 8 -19.71 -3.90 13.50
C ALA A 8 -21.10 -4.56 13.36
N LEU A 9 -21.32 -5.31 12.27
CA LEU A 9 -22.58 -6.04 12.06
C LEU A 9 -22.73 -7.18 13.08
N TYR A 10 -21.63 -7.88 13.35
CA TYR A 10 -21.64 -8.96 14.33
C TYR A 10 -21.87 -8.46 15.76
N ILE A 11 -21.35 -7.28 16.12
CA ILE A 11 -21.63 -6.64 17.42
C ILE A 11 -23.13 -6.31 17.55
N ALA A 12 -23.75 -5.77 16.49
CA ALA A 12 -25.18 -5.49 16.48
C ALA A 12 -26.02 -6.78 16.66
N ASP A 13 -25.64 -7.86 15.96
CA ASP A 13 -26.29 -9.18 16.12
C ASP A 13 -26.13 -9.72 17.55
N LEU A 14 -24.94 -9.57 18.15
CA LEU A 14 -24.68 -9.97 19.53
C LEU A 14 -25.60 -9.22 20.50
N GLY A 15 -25.76 -7.90 20.33
CA GLY A 15 -26.67 -7.11 21.16
C GLY A 15 -28.14 -7.55 21.05
N SER A 16 -28.57 -7.97 19.86
CA SER A 16 -29.91 -8.53 19.65
C SER A 16 -30.10 -9.85 20.39
N VAL A 17 -29.10 -10.73 20.35
CA VAL A 17 -29.12 -12.03 21.05
C VAL A 17 -29.13 -11.84 22.57
N VAL A 18 -28.28 -10.94 23.09
CA VAL A 18 -28.21 -10.62 24.52
C VAL A 18 -29.55 -10.11 25.02
N SER A 19 -30.18 -9.19 24.28
CA SER A 19 -31.49 -8.63 24.62
C SER A 19 -32.61 -9.67 24.64
N ARG A 20 -32.52 -10.71 23.78
CA ARG A 20 -33.56 -11.76 23.68
C ARG A 20 -33.42 -12.84 24.76
N MET A 21 -32.20 -13.17 25.17
CA MET A 21 -31.95 -14.32 26.03
C MET A 21 -31.78 -13.98 27.51
N GLY A 22 -31.39 -12.75 27.87
CA GLY A 22 -31.24 -12.33 29.27
C GLY A 22 -30.06 -12.98 30.01
N ASP A 23 -29.35 -12.20 30.83
CA ASP A 23 -28.42 -12.64 31.88
C ASP A 23 -27.26 -13.59 31.49
N TRP A 24 -26.69 -13.41 30.30
CA TRP A 24 -25.40 -14.03 29.96
C TRP A 24 -24.26 -13.38 30.74
N GLY A 25 -23.46 -14.20 31.44
CA GLY A 25 -22.23 -13.73 32.06
C GLY A 25 -21.22 -13.21 31.03
N GLU A 26 -20.47 -12.17 31.39
CA GLU A 26 -19.49 -11.50 30.51
C GLU A 26 -18.48 -12.49 29.90
N ARG A 27 -17.98 -13.45 30.69
CA ARG A 27 -17.07 -14.51 30.21
C ARG A 27 -17.69 -15.38 29.13
N SER A 28 -18.97 -15.71 29.26
CA SER A 28 -19.71 -16.49 28.25
C SER A 28 -19.88 -15.70 26.96
N LEU A 29 -20.14 -14.39 27.08
CA LEU A 29 -20.21 -13.47 25.94
C LEU A 29 -18.88 -13.30 25.24
N ILE A 30 -17.79 -13.14 25.99
CA ILE A 30 -16.43 -13.08 25.45
C ILE A 30 -16.13 -14.35 24.66
N HIS A 31 -16.40 -15.53 25.24
CA HIS A 31 -16.18 -16.80 24.56
C HIS A 31 -17.02 -16.93 23.29
N HIS A 32 -18.32 -16.60 23.36
CA HIS A 32 -19.21 -16.59 22.21
C HIS A 32 -18.75 -15.62 21.11
N PHE A 33 -18.32 -14.43 21.51
CA PHE A 33 -17.81 -13.41 20.61
C PHE A 33 -16.55 -13.89 19.89
N ARG A 34 -15.52 -14.36 20.62
CA ARG A 34 -14.28 -14.91 20.05
C ARG A 34 -14.56 -16.05 19.08
N LYS A 35 -15.47 -16.98 19.42
CA LYS A 35 -15.84 -18.10 18.54
C LYS A 35 -16.50 -17.64 17.23
N GLY A 36 -17.18 -16.50 17.24
CA GLY A 36 -17.86 -15.96 16.07
C GLY A 36 -17.04 -14.98 15.23
N LEU A 37 -15.85 -14.57 15.69
CA LEU A 37 -14.95 -13.72 14.92
C LEU A 37 -14.36 -14.49 13.72
N ALA A 38 -14.02 -13.73 12.67
CA ALA A 38 -13.29 -14.26 11.53
C ALA A 38 -11.85 -14.63 11.93
N SER A 39 -11.26 -15.65 11.30
CA SER A 39 -9.91 -16.12 11.62
C SER A 39 -8.89 -15.00 11.48
N ARG A 40 -9.04 -14.15 10.46
CA ARG A 40 -8.17 -12.98 10.25
C ARG A 40 -8.10 -12.04 11.47
N ILE A 41 -9.22 -11.86 12.17
CA ILE A 41 -9.30 -10.97 13.34
C ILE A 41 -8.73 -11.69 14.55
N LEU A 42 -8.99 -13.00 14.69
CA LEU A 42 -8.42 -13.84 15.74
C LEU A 42 -6.89 -13.88 15.70
N ASP A 43 -6.30 -14.00 14.51
CA ASP A 43 -4.84 -13.99 14.34
C ASP A 43 -4.22 -12.64 14.74
N GLN A 44 -4.90 -11.53 14.40
CA GLN A 44 -4.46 -10.18 14.78
C GLN A 44 -4.61 -9.95 16.29
N LEU A 45 -5.70 -10.43 16.89
CA LEU A 45 -5.90 -10.40 18.34
C LEU A 45 -4.85 -11.23 19.08
N ALA A 46 -4.43 -12.38 18.55
CA ALA A 46 -3.36 -13.20 19.13
C ALA A 46 -1.99 -12.50 19.11
N SER A 47 -1.78 -11.60 18.15
CA SER A 47 -0.58 -10.77 18.05
C SER A 47 -0.67 -9.49 18.90
N HIS A 48 -1.80 -9.20 19.53
CA HIS A 48 -2.00 -7.97 20.29
C HIS A 48 -1.26 -8.05 21.64
N PRO A 49 -0.51 -6.99 22.04
CA PRO A 49 0.35 -7.04 23.22
C PRO A 49 -0.40 -7.02 24.56
N SER A 50 -1.66 -6.57 24.57
CA SER A 50 -2.49 -6.47 25.78
C SER A 50 -3.42 -7.67 25.92
N ASN A 51 -3.57 -8.18 27.14
CA ASN A 51 -4.63 -9.12 27.48
C ASN A 51 -5.95 -8.37 27.54
N ILE A 52 -6.91 -8.82 26.73
CA ILE A 52 -8.23 -8.22 26.61
C ILE A 52 -9.20 -9.05 27.43
N ASP A 53 -9.44 -8.62 28.68
CA ASP A 53 -10.25 -9.35 29.65
C ASP A 53 -11.70 -8.84 29.76
N SER A 54 -11.98 -7.64 29.24
CA SER A 54 -13.33 -7.08 29.18
C SER A 54 -13.97 -7.30 27.81
N LEU A 55 -15.27 -7.58 27.79
CA LEU A 55 -16.03 -7.73 26.55
C LEU A 55 -15.99 -6.45 25.71
N GLN A 56 -16.06 -5.28 26.35
CA GLN A 56 -16.07 -3.99 25.65
C GLN A 56 -14.73 -3.74 24.94
N ASP A 57 -13.63 -3.94 25.65
CA ASP A 57 -12.28 -3.80 25.10
C ASP A 57 -12.06 -4.77 23.92
N LEU A 58 -12.62 -5.98 23.99
CA LEU A 58 -12.58 -6.95 22.90
C LEU A 58 -13.36 -6.50 21.68
N MET A 59 -14.53 -5.88 21.87
CA MET A 59 -15.31 -5.32 20.77
C MET A 59 -14.58 -4.15 20.11
N ASP A 60 -14.01 -3.26 20.90
CA ASP A 60 -13.33 -2.06 20.42
C ASP A 60 -12.07 -2.41 19.62
N VAL A 61 -11.19 -3.28 20.15
CA VAL A 61 -9.99 -3.75 19.44
C VAL A 61 -10.37 -4.51 18.16
N SER A 62 -11.38 -5.38 18.22
CA SER A 62 -11.84 -6.11 17.04
C SER A 62 -12.36 -5.18 15.95
N LEU A 63 -13.04 -4.10 16.32
CA LEU A 63 -13.56 -3.09 15.40
C LEU A 63 -12.44 -2.26 14.77
N GLU A 64 -11.42 -1.88 15.54
CA GLU A 64 -10.24 -1.17 15.04
C GLU A 64 -9.49 -2.02 13.99
N LEU A 65 -9.25 -3.29 14.31
CA LEU A 65 -8.60 -4.25 13.41
C LEU A 65 -9.40 -4.44 12.12
N ASP A 66 -10.73 -4.54 12.21
CA ASP A 66 -11.61 -4.68 11.06
C ASP A 66 -11.58 -3.41 10.18
N THR A 67 -11.66 -2.23 10.79
CA THR A 67 -11.61 -0.94 10.07
C THR A 67 -10.32 -0.83 9.27
N ARG A 68 -9.18 -1.05 9.93
CA ARG A 68 -7.85 -1.01 9.30
C ARG A 68 -7.71 -2.04 8.18
N TYR A 69 -8.27 -3.23 8.35
CA TYR A 69 -8.28 -4.26 7.32
C TYR A 69 -9.05 -3.80 6.09
N HIS A 70 -10.26 -3.29 6.27
CA HIS A 70 -11.11 -2.85 5.16
C HIS A 70 -10.54 -1.62 4.44
N GLU A 71 -9.90 -0.70 5.15
CA GLU A 71 -9.13 0.41 4.55
C GLU A 71 -8.03 -0.13 3.63
N ARG A 72 -7.20 -1.05 4.14
CA ARG A 72 -6.15 -1.69 3.34
C ARG A 72 -6.70 -2.43 2.12
N GLN A 73 -7.86 -3.07 2.24
CA GLN A 73 -8.48 -3.75 1.09
C GLN A 73 -9.00 -2.77 0.04
N LYS A 74 -9.47 -1.58 0.45
CA LYS A 74 -9.84 -0.50 -0.48
C LYS A 74 -8.62 0.05 -1.21
N GLU A 75 -7.46 0.17 -0.55
CA GLU A 75 -6.20 0.58 -1.18
C GLU A 75 -5.65 -0.47 -2.15
N LYS A 76 -5.79 -1.76 -1.80
CA LYS A 76 -5.30 -2.88 -2.62
C LYS A 76 -6.13 -3.12 -3.87
N LYS A 77 -7.40 -2.72 -3.89
CA LYS A 77 -8.18 -2.70 -5.14
C LYS A 77 -7.57 -1.59 -6.00
N PRO A 78 -6.84 -1.92 -7.09
CA PRO A 78 -6.41 -0.89 -8.02
C PRO A 78 -7.66 -0.13 -8.49
N GLU A 79 -7.54 1.17 -8.75
CA GLU A 79 -8.52 2.03 -9.44
C GLU A 79 -8.78 1.49 -10.88
N ALA A 80 -9.21 0.24 -11.02
CA ALA A 80 -9.45 -0.49 -12.25
C ALA A 80 -10.92 -0.92 -12.36
N SER A 81 -11.81 -0.30 -11.58
CA SER A 81 -13.26 -0.49 -11.70
C SER A 81 -14.02 0.80 -11.34
N LYS A 82 -13.69 1.88 -12.06
CA LYS A 82 -14.66 2.94 -12.41
C LYS A 82 -14.84 2.92 -13.93
N SER A 83 -15.13 1.75 -14.50
CA SER A 83 -15.69 1.64 -15.84
C SER A 83 -17.02 0.91 -15.73
N ASN A 84 -18.02 1.54 -16.34
CA ASN A 84 -19.36 1.03 -16.63
C ASN A 84 -20.42 1.29 -15.56
N SER A 85 -20.74 2.56 -15.32
CA SER A 85 -22.15 2.97 -15.36
C SER A 85 -22.37 3.70 -16.67
N SER A 86 -23.00 3.01 -17.60
CA SER A 86 -23.45 3.54 -18.88
C SER A 86 -24.64 4.47 -18.65
N HIS A 87 -24.41 5.78 -18.73
CA HIS A 87 -25.45 6.67 -19.24
C HIS A 87 -24.83 7.71 -20.16
N ASN A 88 -25.14 7.51 -21.44
CA ASN A 88 -24.95 8.39 -22.57
C ASN A 88 -25.72 9.69 -22.34
N GLN A 89 -25.09 10.86 -22.41
CA GLN A 89 -25.52 11.92 -23.31
C GLN A 89 -24.39 12.93 -23.56
N ASN A 90 -24.31 13.26 -24.84
CA ASN A 90 -23.42 14.14 -25.56
C ASN A 90 -23.62 15.63 -25.22
N SER A 91 -22.53 16.39 -25.07
CA SER A 91 -22.47 17.77 -25.60
C SER A 91 -21.03 18.30 -25.64
N SER A 92 -20.61 18.57 -26.87
CA SER A 92 -19.47 19.37 -27.33
C SER A 92 -19.18 20.65 -26.53
N SER A 93 -17.90 20.95 -26.29
CA SER A 93 -17.24 22.15 -26.84
C SER A 93 -15.82 22.36 -26.29
N SER A 94 -14.91 22.63 -27.23
CA SER A 94 -13.68 23.42 -27.18
C SER A 94 -12.99 23.73 -25.84
N SER A 95 -11.66 23.53 -25.81
CA SER A 95 -10.69 24.63 -25.83
C SER A 95 -9.38 24.23 -25.14
N HIS A 96 -8.29 24.39 -25.89
CA HIS A 96 -6.91 24.31 -25.41
C HIS A 96 -6.66 25.12 -24.14
N LYS A 97 -5.87 24.58 -23.21
CA LYS A 97 -4.75 25.31 -22.60
C LYS A 97 -3.78 24.36 -21.90
N LYS A 98 -2.62 24.17 -22.52
CA LYS A 98 -1.40 23.75 -21.82
C LYS A 98 -1.11 24.78 -20.73
N LYS A 99 -0.94 24.32 -19.49
CA LYS A 99 -0.23 25.09 -18.47
C LYS A 99 0.94 24.28 -17.96
N ASN A 100 2.10 24.65 -18.50
CA ASN A 100 3.40 24.46 -17.87
C ASN A 100 3.35 25.17 -16.51
N SER A 101 3.50 24.43 -15.42
CA SER A 101 3.84 25.00 -14.12
C SER A 101 5.03 24.24 -13.56
N HIS A 102 6.21 24.84 -13.71
CA HIS A 102 7.36 24.52 -12.87
C HIS A 102 6.97 24.78 -11.42
N SER A 103 6.81 23.71 -10.65
CA SER A 103 6.81 23.80 -9.19
C SER A 103 7.76 22.75 -8.66
N GLN A 104 8.93 23.20 -8.25
CA GLN A 104 9.92 22.42 -7.52
C GLN A 104 9.33 22.09 -6.14
N LYS A 105 8.55 21.01 -6.06
CA LYS A 105 8.26 20.34 -4.80
C LYS A 105 8.96 18.99 -4.85
N ARG A 106 9.67 18.66 -3.77
CA ARG A 106 10.37 17.39 -3.61
C ARG A 106 9.32 16.28 -3.58
N ASP A 107 9.01 15.72 -4.74
CA ASP A 107 8.15 14.56 -4.87
C ASP A 107 8.88 13.36 -4.30
N LYS A 108 8.36 12.88 -3.17
CA LYS A 108 8.57 11.51 -2.70
C LYS A 108 8.30 10.57 -3.89
N PRO A 109 9.07 9.49 -4.10
CA PRO A 109 8.91 8.64 -5.27
C PRO A 109 7.48 8.12 -5.32
N HIS A 110 6.69 8.67 -6.25
CA HIS A 110 5.33 8.25 -6.48
C HIS A 110 5.37 6.81 -7.03
N PRO A 111 4.60 5.86 -6.49
CA PRO A 111 4.64 4.45 -6.87
C PRO A 111 4.33 4.20 -8.36
N SER A 112 3.85 5.20 -9.09
CA SER A 112 3.60 5.16 -10.54
C SER A 112 4.88 5.12 -11.41
N LEU A 113 6.05 5.49 -10.88
CA LEU A 113 7.30 5.52 -11.66
C LEU A 113 8.05 4.18 -11.67
N LEU A 114 7.57 3.20 -10.89
CA LEU A 114 8.19 1.89 -10.75
C LEU A 114 7.26 0.81 -11.32
N ASN A 115 7.85 -0.17 -12.01
CA ASN A 115 7.16 -1.38 -12.42
C ASN A 115 6.89 -2.28 -11.19
N LYS A 116 6.07 -3.33 -11.36
CA LYS A 116 5.81 -4.34 -10.31
C LYS A 116 7.10 -4.94 -9.70
N ASP A 117 8.20 -4.94 -10.47
CA ASP A 117 9.53 -5.40 -10.04
C ASP A 117 10.34 -4.33 -9.27
N PHE A 118 9.71 -3.22 -8.88
CA PHE A 118 10.34 -2.05 -8.24
C PHE A 118 11.50 -1.44 -9.05
N LYS A 119 11.56 -1.71 -10.35
CA LYS A 119 12.50 -1.09 -11.30
C LYS A 119 11.86 0.13 -11.95
N LEU A 120 12.67 1.15 -12.25
CA LEU A 120 12.21 2.33 -12.99
C LEU A 120 11.59 1.91 -14.33
N LYS A 121 10.42 2.48 -14.66
CA LYS A 121 9.80 2.25 -15.97
C LYS A 121 10.71 2.78 -17.09
N GLY A 122 10.78 2.09 -18.22
CA GLY A 122 11.64 2.48 -19.35
C GLY A 122 11.42 3.93 -19.79
N SER A 123 10.15 4.36 -19.82
CA SER A 123 9.77 5.75 -20.13
C SER A 123 10.32 6.78 -19.13
N GLU A 124 10.41 6.44 -17.85
CA GLU A 124 11.00 7.31 -16.83
C GLU A 124 12.53 7.33 -16.93
N LYS A 125 13.16 6.22 -17.32
CA LYS A 125 14.59 6.17 -17.60
C LYS A 125 14.96 7.09 -18.77
N GLU A 126 14.23 7.02 -19.87
CA GLU A 126 14.42 7.88 -21.05
C GLU A 126 14.31 9.37 -20.70
N ARG A 127 13.27 9.72 -19.93
CA ARG A 127 13.03 11.10 -19.47
C ARG A 127 14.19 11.62 -18.62
N ARG A 128 14.66 10.81 -17.67
CA ARG A 128 15.82 11.17 -16.83
C ARG A 128 17.08 11.38 -17.65
N ILE A 129 17.33 10.54 -18.65
CA ILE A 129 18.47 10.71 -19.56
C ILE A 129 18.34 12.02 -20.35
N LYS A 130 17.16 12.29 -20.91
CA LYS A 130 16.88 13.52 -21.68
C LYS A 130 17.00 14.80 -20.83
N GLU A 131 16.59 14.74 -19.58
CA GLU A 131 16.64 15.85 -18.64
C GLU A 131 17.99 15.95 -17.88
N GLY A 132 18.94 15.07 -18.18
CA GLY A 132 20.26 15.06 -17.51
C GLY A 132 20.19 14.72 -16.02
N LEU A 133 19.20 13.94 -15.61
CA LEU A 133 18.96 13.52 -14.24
C LEU A 133 19.55 12.13 -13.98
N CYS A 134 20.04 11.92 -12.76
CA CYS A 134 20.54 10.64 -12.28
C CYS A 134 19.44 9.57 -12.40
N THR A 135 19.69 8.51 -13.16
CA THR A 135 18.69 7.45 -13.35
C THR A 135 18.38 6.69 -12.06
N TYR A 136 19.31 6.67 -11.08
CA TYR A 136 19.11 6.04 -9.79
C TYR A 136 18.22 6.88 -8.86
N CYS A 137 18.65 8.09 -8.47
CA CYS A 137 17.93 8.89 -7.46
C CYS A 137 17.16 10.10 -7.99
N GLY A 138 17.19 10.38 -9.30
CA GLY A 138 16.47 11.50 -9.91
C GLY A 138 17.06 12.89 -9.62
N GLY A 139 18.28 12.97 -9.05
CA GLY A 139 18.95 14.25 -8.79
C GLY A 139 19.70 14.79 -10.01
N LYS A 140 20.05 16.09 -9.99
CA LYS A 140 20.90 16.73 -11.01
C LYS A 140 22.37 16.35 -10.80
N HIS A 141 22.75 15.13 -11.20
CA HIS A 141 24.12 14.63 -11.22
C HIS A 141 24.20 13.38 -12.10
N SER A 142 25.42 12.99 -12.48
CA SER A 142 25.66 11.74 -13.21
C SER A 142 25.51 10.53 -12.29
N LEU A 143 25.24 9.35 -12.85
CA LEU A 143 25.16 8.09 -12.11
C LEU A 143 26.41 7.79 -11.28
N GLU A 144 27.57 8.22 -11.75
CA GLU A 144 28.88 8.00 -11.11
C GLU A 144 29.09 8.90 -9.89
N SER A 145 28.49 10.09 -9.86
CA SER A 145 28.55 11.02 -8.74
C SER A 145 27.35 10.91 -7.79
N CYS A 146 26.59 9.81 -7.88
CA CYS A 146 25.41 9.58 -7.05
C CYS A 146 25.77 9.03 -5.67
N LEU A 147 25.74 9.89 -4.64
CA LEU A 147 25.96 9.50 -3.24
C LEU A 147 24.90 8.54 -2.67
N LYS A 148 23.73 8.45 -3.30
CA LYS A 148 22.64 7.54 -2.88
C LYS A 148 22.81 6.14 -3.45
N ARG A 149 23.67 5.97 -4.47
CA ARG A 149 23.97 4.66 -5.04
C ARG A 149 24.83 3.90 -4.03
N PRO A 150 24.44 2.68 -3.59
CA PRO A 150 25.32 1.86 -2.80
C PRO A 150 26.57 1.59 -3.65
N GLN A 151 27.74 1.89 -3.09
CA GLN A 151 29.03 1.58 -3.68
C GLN A 151 29.18 0.04 -3.70
N ASN A 152 28.56 -0.60 -4.68
CA ASN A 152 28.80 -2.01 -4.92
C ASN A 152 30.21 -2.09 -5.51
N LYS A 153 31.17 -2.64 -4.77
CA LYS A 153 32.54 -2.89 -5.23
C LYS A 153 32.47 -3.83 -6.44
N LEU A 154 32.28 -3.29 -7.63
CA LEU A 154 32.44 -4.01 -8.88
C LEU A 154 33.92 -4.07 -9.17
N THR A 155 34.45 -5.26 -8.95
CA THR A 155 35.65 -5.86 -9.53
C THR A 155 36.12 -5.12 -10.79
N GLN A 156 37.32 -4.55 -10.70
CA GLN A 156 38.06 -3.99 -11.81
C GLN A 156 38.36 -5.11 -12.83
N GLY A 157 37.68 -5.07 -13.97
CA GLY A 157 38.05 -5.78 -15.18
C GLY A 157 38.65 -4.81 -16.19
N SER A 158 39.67 -4.04 -15.80
CA SER A 158 40.49 -3.27 -16.73
C SER A 158 41.49 -4.20 -17.40
N GLY A 159 41.07 -4.89 -18.45
CA GLY A 159 41.97 -5.55 -19.40
C GLY A 159 42.70 -4.49 -20.22
N SER A 160 43.73 -3.88 -19.65
CA SER A 160 44.74 -3.11 -20.38
C SER A 160 45.95 -4.02 -20.56
N PHE A 161 46.06 -4.64 -21.73
CA PHE A 161 47.26 -5.36 -22.18
C PHE A 161 48.26 -4.34 -22.74
N PRO A 162 49.48 -4.23 -22.19
CA PRO A 162 50.58 -3.59 -22.88
C PRO A 162 51.38 -4.66 -23.62
N SER A 163 51.38 -4.62 -24.96
CA SER A 163 52.39 -5.33 -25.76
C SER A 163 53.41 -4.30 -26.25
N GLN A 164 54.63 -4.42 -25.74
CA GLN A 164 55.77 -3.58 -26.08
C GLN A 164 56.24 -3.81 -27.53
N GLY A 165 57.10 -2.89 -27.97
CA GLY A 165 57.48 -2.66 -29.35
C GLY A 165 58.46 -3.64 -29.98
N LYS A 166 58.61 -3.42 -31.28
CA LYS A 166 59.56 -3.98 -32.24
C LYS A 166 61.00 -4.12 -31.72
N ALA A 167 61.66 -5.20 -32.14
CA ALA A 167 62.87 -5.20 -32.97
C ALA A 167 62.97 -6.55 -33.69
#